data_AF-T1CAZ7-F1
#
_entry.id   AF-T1CAZ7-F1
#
_cell.length_a   1.000
_cell.length_b   1.000
_cell.length_c   1.000
_cell.angle_alpha   90.00
_cell.angle_beta   90.00
_cell.angle_gamma   90.00
#
_symmetry.space_group_name_H-M   'P 1'
#
loop_
_entity.id
_entity.type
_entity.pdbx_description
1 polymer ?
#
loop_
_entity_poly.entity_id
_entity_poly.type
_entity_poly.pdbx_seq_one_letter_code
_entity_poly.pdbx_strand_id
1 'polypeptide(L)'
;MMAQGPTPPMNLADLGSLIPTLEEGLHRSYRAERRTAPAALRRYVDHMDEFTLRGGKRFRALLVLAGYHLVAGRSPEPALPAAQALEHFQSWMLIHDDIIDHSEVRRGGPTLHRLLSSPGQDGLETSDPDDLGRGLGITLGDLEEPFTVEALLDADASAARRLRLLTEYVRMTRLTAYGQLMDIRN
;
A
#
# COMPACT_ATOMS: atom_id res chain seq x y z
N MET A 1 20.63 26.16 -25.23
CA MET A 1 19.56 25.68 -24.35
C MET A 1 18.52 25.00 -25.23
N MET A 2 18.60 23.68 -25.41
CA MET A 2 17.64 22.97 -26.26
C MET A 2 16.31 22.87 -25.50
N ALA A 3 15.28 23.55 -26.03
CA ALA A 3 13.91 23.35 -25.58
C ALA A 3 13.55 21.88 -25.83
N GLN A 4 13.24 21.14 -24.76
CA GLN A 4 12.64 19.81 -24.89
C GLN A 4 11.31 19.99 -25.63
N GLY A 5 11.18 19.34 -26.78
CA GLY A 5 9.92 19.32 -27.54
C GLY A 5 8.78 18.74 -26.69
N PRO A 6 7.51 18.98 -27.07
CA PRO A 6 6.38 18.44 -26.34
C PRO A 6 6.50 16.92 -26.22
N THR A 7 6.48 16.41 -25.00
CA THR A 7 6.48 14.98 -24.71
C THR A 7 5.30 14.33 -25.46
N PRO A 8 5.53 13.27 -26.25
CA PRO A 8 4.44 12.61 -26.96
C PRO A 8 3.37 12.11 -25.96
N PRO A 9 2.09 12.09 -26.36
CA PRO A 9 1.03 11.60 -25.48
C PRO A 9 1.30 10.14 -25.09
N MET A 10 1.36 9.87 -23.79
CA MET A 10 1.56 8.54 -23.22
C MET A 10 0.43 7.60 -23.68
N ASN A 11 0.76 6.43 -24.22
CA ASN A 11 -0.23 5.39 -24.51
C ASN A 11 -0.50 4.57 -23.23
N LEU A 12 -1.67 3.92 -23.13
CA LEU A 12 -1.97 2.96 -22.06
C LEU A 12 -0.89 1.87 -21.94
N ALA A 13 -0.29 1.46 -23.07
CA ALA A 13 0.81 0.50 -23.09
C ALA A 13 2.06 1.00 -22.33
N ASP A 14 2.22 2.31 -22.20
CA ASP A 14 3.39 2.95 -21.59
C ASP A 14 3.19 3.24 -20.09
N LEU A 15 1.99 3.01 -19.53
CA LEU A 15 1.71 3.28 -18.11
C LEU A 15 2.66 2.53 -17.15
N GLY A 16 3.16 1.37 -17.57
CA GLY A 16 4.16 0.61 -16.81
C GLY A 16 5.44 1.39 -16.54
N SER A 17 5.77 2.40 -17.36
CA SER A 17 6.93 3.28 -17.14
C SER A 17 6.81 4.13 -15.88
N LEU A 18 5.61 4.29 -15.31
CA LEU A 18 5.36 5.03 -14.08
C LEU A 18 5.49 4.19 -12.81
N ILE A 19 5.65 2.86 -12.93
CA ILE A 19 5.82 1.97 -11.77
C ILE A 19 6.99 2.41 -10.88
N PRO A 20 8.19 2.73 -11.39
CA PRO A 20 9.28 3.20 -10.54
C PRO A 20 8.94 4.48 -9.77
N THR A 21 8.24 5.43 -10.39
CA THR A 21 7.82 6.67 -9.73
C THR A 21 6.74 6.42 -8.66
N LEU A 22 5.82 5.49 -8.94
CA LEU A 22 4.82 5.03 -7.99
C LEU A 22 5.49 4.40 -6.75
N GLU A 23 6.38 3.43 -6.96
CA GLU A 23 7.09 2.71 -5.89
C GLU A 23 8.00 3.62 -5.06
N GLU A 24 8.69 4.56 -5.72
CA GLU A 24 9.48 5.58 -5.02
C GLU A 24 8.60 6.47 -4.14
N GLY A 25 7.34 6.71 -4.50
CA GLY A 25 6.39 7.38 -3.60
C GLY A 25 5.96 6.55 -2.40
N LEU A 26 5.73 5.25 -2.57
CA LEU A 26 5.45 4.33 -1.45
C LEU A 26 6.64 4.30 -0.48
N HIS A 27 7.86 4.14 -0.99
CA HIS A 27 9.09 4.23 -0.20
C HIS A 27 9.21 5.57 0.54
N ARG A 28 8.82 6.69 -0.07
CA ARG A 28 8.85 8.00 0.60
C ARG A 28 7.90 8.02 1.81
N SER A 29 6.71 7.46 1.69
CA SER A 29 5.77 7.36 2.80
C SER A 29 6.37 6.60 3.98
N TYR A 30 6.93 5.40 3.75
CA TYR A 30 7.58 4.63 4.81
C TYR A 30 8.81 5.31 5.40
N ARG A 31 9.64 5.96 4.56
CA ARG A 31 10.79 6.74 5.04
C ARG A 31 10.37 7.93 5.90
N ALA A 32 9.22 8.55 5.61
CA ALA A 32 8.68 9.64 6.42
C ALA A 32 8.23 9.10 7.79
N GLU A 33 7.43 8.04 7.81
CA GLU A 33 6.97 7.41 9.06
C GLU A 33 8.13 6.91 9.92
N ARG A 34 9.14 6.30 9.30
CA ARG A 34 10.33 5.83 10.02
C ARG A 34 11.09 6.94 10.74
N ARG A 35 11.05 8.19 10.24
CA ARG A 35 11.73 9.34 10.88
C ARG A 35 11.01 9.77 12.15
N THR A 36 9.69 9.68 12.18
CA THR A 36 8.83 10.05 13.32
C THR A 36 8.63 8.90 14.30
N ALA A 37 8.74 7.66 13.84
CA ALA A 37 8.61 6.47 14.68
C ALA A 37 9.66 6.43 15.81
N PRO A 38 9.26 5.96 17.02
CA PRO A 38 10.20 5.69 18.11
C PRO A 38 11.33 4.76 17.65
N ALA A 39 12.55 5.01 18.13
CA ALA A 39 13.74 4.29 17.66
C ALA A 39 13.61 2.76 17.73
N ALA A 40 12.97 2.25 18.80
CA ALA A 40 12.71 0.83 19.00
C ALA A 40 11.72 0.21 18.00
N LEU A 41 10.89 1.02 17.33
CA LEU A 41 9.83 0.56 16.43
C LEU A 41 10.16 0.73 14.94
N ARG A 42 11.24 1.45 14.60
CA ARG A 42 11.60 1.79 13.20
C ARG A 42 11.72 0.57 12.28
N ARG A 43 12.22 -0.56 12.79
CA ARG A 43 12.35 -1.80 12.02
C ARG A 43 11.00 -2.34 11.52
N TYR A 44 9.91 -2.11 12.26
CA TYR A 44 8.60 -2.58 11.84
C TYR A 44 8.12 -1.80 10.62
N VAL A 45 8.43 -0.50 10.55
CA VAL A 45 8.20 0.32 9.35
C VAL A 45 9.06 -0.18 8.19
N ASP A 46 10.32 -0.57 8.46
CA ASP A 46 11.21 -1.17 7.44
C ASP A 46 10.61 -2.49 6.90
N HIS A 47 10.00 -3.32 7.75
CA HIS A 47 9.31 -4.55 7.34
C HIS A 47 8.02 -4.29 6.54
N MET A 48 7.27 -3.22 6.86
CA MET A 48 6.10 -2.81 6.08
C MET A 48 6.52 -2.36 4.67
N ASP A 49 7.59 -1.55 4.57
CA ASP A 49 8.17 -1.12 3.29
C ASP A 49 8.56 -2.33 2.43
N GLU A 50 9.32 -3.26 3.01
CA GLU A 50 9.71 -4.49 2.32
C GLU A 50 8.49 -5.31 1.88
N PHE A 51 7.51 -5.53 2.75
CA PHE A 51 6.31 -6.32 2.43
C PHE A 51 5.52 -5.71 1.27
N THR A 52 5.27 -4.40 1.31
CA THR A 52 4.49 -3.68 0.31
C THR A 52 5.17 -3.65 -1.05
N LEU A 53 6.49 -3.42 -1.05
CA LEU A 53 7.26 -3.27 -2.27
C LEU A 53 7.83 -4.57 -2.83
N ARG A 54 7.81 -5.66 -2.06
CA ARG A 54 8.19 -6.97 -2.57
C ARG A 54 7.20 -7.49 -3.60
N GLY A 55 7.62 -7.46 -4.86
CA GLY A 55 6.88 -8.00 -6.00
C GLY A 55 5.51 -7.34 -6.21
N GLY A 56 4.63 -8.04 -6.93
CA GLY A 56 3.33 -7.52 -7.32
C GLY A 56 3.35 -6.79 -8.66
N LYS A 57 2.24 -6.86 -9.39
CA LYS A 57 2.13 -6.31 -10.76
C LYS A 57 1.71 -4.83 -10.79
N ARG A 58 1.46 -4.24 -9.61
CA ARG A 58 0.88 -2.89 -9.44
C ARG A 58 -0.38 -2.66 -10.29
N PHE A 59 -1.12 -3.73 -10.56
CA PHE A 59 -2.22 -3.70 -11.52
C PHE A 59 -3.33 -2.74 -11.08
N ARG A 60 -3.60 -2.67 -9.77
CA ARG A 60 -4.61 -1.77 -9.20
C ARG A 60 -4.20 -0.30 -9.36
N ALA A 61 -2.95 0.04 -9.01
CA ALA A 61 -2.40 1.35 -9.31
C ALA A 61 -2.48 1.71 -10.81
N LEU A 62 -2.09 0.79 -11.69
CA LEU A 62 -2.15 1.01 -13.15
C LEU A 62 -3.58 1.26 -13.64
N LEU A 63 -4.60 0.61 -13.07
CA LEU A 63 -6.01 0.87 -13.40
C LEU A 63 -6.44 2.29 -13.00
N VAL A 64 -5.96 2.80 -11.85
CA VAL A 64 -6.21 4.19 -11.44
C VAL A 64 -5.59 5.18 -12.43
N LEU A 65 -4.32 4.95 -12.80
CA LEU A 65 -3.61 5.79 -13.77
C LEU A 65 -4.27 5.75 -15.15
N ALA A 66 -4.67 4.57 -15.62
CA ALA A 66 -5.39 4.39 -16.87
C ALA A 66 -6.73 5.12 -16.88
N GLY A 67 -7.53 4.95 -15.83
CA GLY A 67 -8.83 5.61 -15.70
C GLY A 67 -8.70 7.14 -15.72
N TYR A 68 -7.72 7.68 -15.01
CA TYR A 68 -7.44 9.12 -15.06
C TYR A 68 -7.01 9.57 -16.45
N HIS A 69 -6.07 8.86 -17.09
CA HIS A 69 -5.57 9.22 -18.42
C HIS A 69 -6.69 9.24 -19.46
N LEU A 70 -7.56 8.23 -19.47
CA LEU A 70 -8.67 8.10 -20.41
C LEU A 70 -9.70 9.25 -20.28
N VAL A 71 -9.96 9.72 -19.06
CA VAL A 71 -10.95 10.78 -18.81
C VAL A 71 -10.34 12.17 -18.96
N ALA A 72 -9.11 12.37 -18.48
CA ALA A 72 -8.45 13.68 -18.47
C ALA A 72 -7.73 14.00 -19.78
N GLY A 73 -7.40 13.01 -20.61
CA GLY A 73 -6.71 13.18 -21.88
C GLY A 73 -5.29 13.76 -21.75
N ARG A 74 -4.63 13.56 -20.59
CA ARG A 74 -3.30 14.11 -20.27
C ARG A 74 -2.46 13.13 -19.46
N SER A 75 -1.21 13.49 -19.16
CA SER A 75 -0.32 12.70 -18.29
C SER A 75 -1.04 12.25 -17.01
N PRO A 76 -0.94 10.96 -16.63
CA PRO A 76 -1.58 10.43 -15.42
C PRO A 76 -0.77 10.65 -14.15
N GLU A 77 0.40 11.28 -14.21
CA GLU A 77 1.21 11.61 -13.03
C GLU A 77 0.44 12.31 -11.89
N PRO A 78 -0.53 13.22 -12.15
CA PRO A 78 -1.32 13.81 -11.07
C PRO A 78 -2.18 12.80 -10.29
N ALA A 79 -2.42 11.61 -10.84
CA ALA A 79 -3.14 10.52 -10.19
C ALA A 79 -2.22 9.56 -9.40
N LEU A 80 -0.90 9.77 -9.40
CA LEU A 80 0.05 8.94 -8.65
C LEU A 80 -0.29 8.81 -7.15
N PRO A 81 -0.67 9.88 -6.43
CA PRO A 81 -1.06 9.73 -5.01
C PRO A 81 -2.28 8.83 -4.81
N ALA A 82 -3.29 8.93 -5.68
CA ALA A 82 -4.45 8.05 -5.63
C ALA A 82 -4.10 6.59 -6.00
N ALA A 83 -3.15 6.39 -6.93
CA ALA A 83 -2.65 5.08 -7.28
C ALA A 83 -1.82 4.45 -6.13
N GLN A 84 -1.01 5.26 -5.43
CA GLN A 84 -0.26 4.85 -4.23
C GLN A 84 -1.20 4.47 -3.08
N ALA A 85 -2.24 5.27 -2.85
CA ALA A 85 -3.26 4.97 -1.84
C ALA A 85 -3.86 3.57 -2.01
N LEU A 86 -4.07 3.15 -3.26
CA LEU A 86 -4.63 1.84 -3.57
C LEU A 86 -3.65 0.68 -3.36
N GLU A 87 -2.34 0.92 -3.48
CA GLU A 87 -1.32 -0.08 -3.14
C GLU A 87 -1.15 -0.20 -1.62
N HIS A 88 -1.16 0.91 -0.86
CA HIS A 88 -1.24 0.89 0.60
C HIS A 88 -2.49 0.13 1.08
N PHE A 89 -3.65 0.42 0.47
CA PHE A 89 -4.89 -0.29 0.79
C PHE A 89 -4.77 -1.79 0.53
N GLN A 90 -4.15 -2.16 -0.58
CA GLN A 90 -3.92 -3.56 -0.90
C GLN A 90 -2.97 -4.24 0.09
N SER A 91 -1.92 -3.54 0.55
CA SER A 91 -1.01 -4.07 1.57
C SER A 91 -1.73 -4.26 2.90
N TRP A 92 -2.51 -3.28 3.34
CA TRP A 92 -3.34 -3.38 4.53
C TRP A 92 -4.21 -4.64 4.50
N MET A 93 -4.98 -4.80 3.43
CA MET A 93 -5.86 -5.95 3.28
C MET A 93 -5.10 -7.28 3.26
N LEU A 94 -3.95 -7.35 2.56
CA LEU A 94 -3.16 -8.60 2.48
C LEU A 94 -2.52 -9.00 3.80
N ILE A 95 -2.07 -8.03 4.61
CA ILE A 95 -1.47 -8.33 5.91
C ILE A 95 -2.48 -9.03 6.81
N HIS A 96 -3.72 -8.51 6.86
CA HIS A 96 -4.79 -9.11 7.64
C HIS A 96 -5.26 -10.44 7.04
N ASP A 97 -5.42 -10.52 5.73
CA ASP A 97 -5.79 -11.74 4.98
C ASP A 97 -4.79 -12.87 5.24
N ASP A 98 -3.48 -12.58 5.19
CA ASP A 98 -2.42 -13.55 5.49
C ASP A 98 -2.58 -14.18 6.88
N ILE A 99 -3.05 -13.41 7.87
CA ILE A 99 -3.25 -13.89 9.24
C ILE A 99 -4.52 -14.71 9.35
N ILE A 100 -5.63 -14.24 8.75
CA ILE A 100 -6.92 -14.92 8.71
C ILE A 100 -6.77 -16.30 8.08
N ASP A 101 -6.04 -16.38 6.97
CA ASP A 101 -5.85 -17.61 6.19
C ASP A 101 -4.67 -18.47 6.66
N HIS A 102 -3.93 -18.02 7.69
CA HIS A 102 -2.70 -18.66 8.17
C HIS A 102 -1.67 -18.88 7.05
N SER A 103 -1.58 -17.93 6.11
CA SER A 103 -0.67 -18.01 4.97
C SER A 103 0.78 -17.82 5.41
N GLU A 104 1.68 -18.70 4.96
CA GLU A 104 3.10 -18.60 5.30
C GLU A 104 3.92 -17.75 4.34
N VAL A 105 3.51 -17.69 3.06
CA VAL A 105 4.28 -17.04 1.99
C VAL A 105 3.39 -16.12 1.16
N ARG A 106 3.89 -14.91 0.88
CA ARG A 106 3.26 -13.92 -0.01
C ARG A 106 4.31 -13.30 -0.93
N ARG A 107 4.02 -13.34 -2.22
CA ARG A 107 4.87 -12.79 -3.31
C ARG A 107 6.32 -13.31 -3.24
N GLY A 108 6.49 -14.59 -2.91
CA GLY A 108 7.78 -15.28 -2.88
C GLY A 108 8.60 -15.07 -1.60
N GLY A 109 8.09 -14.34 -0.60
CA GLY A 109 8.73 -14.21 0.72
C GLY A 109 7.75 -14.50 1.87
N PRO A 110 8.22 -14.54 3.13
CA PRO A 110 7.37 -14.81 4.28
C PRO A 110 6.30 -13.73 4.45
N THR A 111 5.09 -14.11 4.86
CA THR A 111 4.06 -13.14 5.26
C THR A 111 4.53 -12.33 6.46
N LEU A 112 3.96 -11.14 6.64
CA LEU A 112 4.46 -10.19 7.66
C LEU A 112 4.40 -10.80 9.07
N HIS A 113 3.30 -11.47 9.42
CA HIS A 113 3.17 -12.10 10.73
C HIS A 113 4.18 -13.24 10.93
N ARG A 114 4.49 -14.05 9.90
CA ARG A 114 5.51 -15.10 10.00
C ARG A 114 6.92 -14.55 10.13
N LEU A 115 7.24 -13.47 9.41
CA LEU A 115 8.51 -12.77 9.57
C LEU A 115 8.72 -12.36 11.03
N LEU A 116 7.68 -11.79 11.63
CA LEU A 116 7.68 -11.26 13.00
C LEU A 116 7.57 -12.34 14.08
N SER A 117 7.20 -13.58 13.73
CA SER A 117 7.21 -14.73 14.65
C SER A 117 8.62 -15.26 14.93
N SER A 118 9.67 -14.71 14.33
CA SER A 118 11.04 -15.20 14.51
C SER A 118 11.55 -14.88 15.93
N PRO A 119 11.91 -15.89 16.76
CA PRO A 119 12.34 -15.65 18.12
C PRO A 119 13.58 -14.73 18.21
N GLY A 120 13.56 -13.80 19.16
CA GLY A 120 14.74 -13.01 19.50
C GLY A 120 15.11 -11.89 18.51
N GLN A 121 14.34 -11.66 17.44
CA GLN A 121 14.59 -10.53 16.53
C GLN A 121 14.56 -9.17 17.25
N ASP A 122 13.83 -9.12 18.36
CA ASP A 122 13.37 -7.86 18.93
C ASP A 122 13.75 -7.61 20.37
N GLY A 123 14.49 -8.54 20.98
CA GLY A 123 14.70 -8.57 22.43
C GLY A 123 13.40 -8.81 23.21
N LEU A 124 12.29 -9.10 22.51
CA LEU A 124 11.03 -9.51 23.09
C LEU A 124 11.12 -11.00 23.42
N GLU A 125 11.13 -11.32 24.71
CA GLU A 125 10.95 -12.69 25.17
C GLU A 125 9.47 -13.05 25.09
N THR A 126 9.15 -14.18 24.47
CA THR A 126 7.79 -14.71 24.42
C THR A 126 7.82 -16.24 24.49
N SER A 127 6.84 -16.83 25.17
CA SER A 127 6.60 -18.27 25.16
C SER A 127 5.85 -18.74 23.91
N ASP A 128 5.22 -17.82 23.17
CA ASP A 128 4.49 -18.10 21.93
C ASP A 128 4.88 -17.07 20.85
N PRO A 129 5.89 -17.38 20.02
CA PRO A 129 6.32 -16.51 18.93
C PRO A 129 5.29 -16.36 17.81
N ASP A 130 4.46 -17.38 17.58
CA ASP A 130 3.43 -17.34 16.54
C ASP A 130 2.32 -16.36 16.92
N ASP A 131 1.89 -16.39 18.18
CA ASP A 131 0.91 -15.44 18.69
C ASP A 131 1.44 -14.00 18.71
N LEU A 132 2.70 -13.81 19.14
CA LEU A 132 3.35 -12.51 19.06
C LEU A 132 3.38 -11.98 17.61
N GLY A 133 3.78 -12.81 16.65
CA GLY A 133 3.84 -12.43 15.24
C GLY A 133 2.47 -12.06 14.67
N ARG A 134 1.41 -12.78 15.04
CA ARG A 134 0.02 -12.42 14.67
C ARG A 134 -0.40 -11.08 15.28
N GLY A 135 -0.15 -10.87 16.57
CA GLY A 135 -0.47 -9.62 17.25
C GLY A 135 0.24 -8.40 16.64
N LEU A 136 1.55 -8.55 16.37
CA LEU A 136 2.32 -7.53 15.66
C LEU A 136 1.80 -7.34 14.23
N GLY A 137 1.53 -8.42 13.50
CA GLY A 137 0.99 -8.36 12.14
C GLY A 137 -0.35 -7.64 12.05
N ILE A 138 -1.28 -7.89 12.97
CA ILE A 138 -2.57 -7.17 13.05
C ILE A 138 -2.31 -5.68 13.25
N THR A 139 -1.45 -5.34 14.21
CA THR A 139 -1.13 -3.94 14.56
C THR A 139 -0.47 -3.20 13.39
N LEU A 140 0.45 -3.84 12.67
CA LEU A 140 1.09 -3.25 11.49
C LEU A 140 0.15 -3.17 10.29
N GLY A 141 -0.79 -4.11 10.16
CA GLY A 141 -1.89 -3.99 9.19
C GLY A 141 -2.74 -2.75 9.49
N ASP A 142 -3.10 -2.50 10.75
CA ASP A 142 -3.84 -1.29 11.14
C ASP A 142 -3.02 -0.02 10.90
N LEU A 143 -1.70 -0.06 11.10
CA LEU A 143 -0.79 1.05 10.80
C LEU A 143 -0.63 1.31 9.30
N GLU A 144 -0.96 0.36 8.44
CA GLU A 144 -0.91 0.53 6.99
C GLU A 144 -2.08 1.41 6.46
N GLU A 145 -3.22 1.42 7.16
CA GLU A 145 -4.43 2.17 6.75
C GLU A 145 -4.22 3.69 6.67
N PRO A 146 -3.56 4.36 7.64
CA PRO A 146 -3.27 5.79 7.55
C PRO A 146 -2.54 6.20 6.26
N PHE A 147 -1.62 5.38 5.75
CA PHE A 147 -0.90 5.69 4.50
C PHE A 147 -1.84 5.79 3.30
N THR A 148 -2.91 4.99 3.27
CA THR A 148 -3.96 5.11 2.24
C THR A 148 -4.64 6.47 2.34
N VAL A 149 -5.05 6.87 3.54
CA VAL A 149 -5.78 8.13 3.75
C VAL A 149 -4.88 9.34 3.45
N GLU A 150 -3.64 9.33 3.93
CA GLU A 150 -2.66 10.38 3.67
C GLU A 150 -2.39 10.55 2.17
N ALA A 151 -2.16 9.46 1.44
CA ALA A 151 -1.95 9.52 0.00
C ALA A 151 -3.16 10.11 -0.77
N LEU A 152 -4.40 9.86 -0.30
CA LEU A 152 -5.60 10.48 -0.86
C LEU A 152 -5.73 11.97 -0.50
N LEU A 153 -5.30 12.36 0.70
CA LEU A 153 -5.28 13.75 1.14
C LEU A 153 -4.21 14.58 0.41
N ASP A 154 -3.09 13.95 0.04
CA ASP A 154 -1.98 14.55 -0.71
C ASP A 154 -2.23 14.62 -2.21
N ALA A 155 -3.28 13.97 -2.72
CA ALA A 155 -3.63 14.02 -4.14
C ALA A 155 -3.76 15.46 -4.66
N ASP A 156 -3.14 15.75 -5.81
CA ASP A 156 -3.20 17.08 -6.44
C ASP A 156 -4.58 17.33 -7.06
N ALA A 157 -5.53 17.69 -6.19
CA ALA A 157 -6.93 17.86 -6.49
C ALA A 157 -7.57 18.88 -5.55
N SER A 158 -8.70 19.46 -5.98
CA SER A 158 -9.47 20.35 -5.10
C SER A 158 -9.98 19.62 -3.85
N ALA A 159 -10.22 20.34 -2.76
CA ALA A 159 -10.77 19.77 -1.53
C ALA A 159 -12.05 18.94 -1.78
N ALA A 160 -12.96 19.44 -2.64
CA ALA A 160 -14.16 18.70 -3.02
C ALA A 160 -13.85 17.39 -3.77
N ARG A 161 -12.78 17.33 -4.57
CA ARG A 161 -12.35 16.08 -5.23
C ARG A 161 -11.73 15.11 -4.22
N ARG A 162 -10.90 15.58 -3.30
CA ARG A 162 -10.32 14.77 -2.21
C ARG A 162 -11.40 14.14 -1.34
N LEU A 163 -12.43 14.91 -0.97
CA LEU A 163 -13.58 14.37 -0.22
C LEU A 163 -14.34 13.28 -0.99
N ARG A 164 -14.47 13.40 -2.32
CA ARG A 164 -15.05 12.33 -3.14
C ARG A 164 -14.15 11.09 -3.19
N LEU A 165 -12.84 11.26 -3.30
CA LEU A 165 -11.89 10.14 -3.24
C LEU A 165 -12.02 9.40 -1.91
N LEU A 166 -12.08 10.12 -0.78
CA LEU A 166 -12.32 9.53 0.54
C LEU A 166 -13.68 8.83 0.64
N THR A 167 -14.72 9.37 0.01
CA THR A 167 -16.04 8.72 -0.05
C THR A 167 -15.98 7.38 -0.78
N GLU A 168 -15.29 7.32 -1.92
CA GLU A 168 -15.09 6.07 -2.67
C GLU A 168 -14.19 5.09 -1.91
N TYR A 169 -13.16 5.59 -1.21
CA TYR A 169 -12.33 4.79 -0.32
C TYR A 169 -13.15 4.09 0.78
N VAL A 170 -14.02 4.84 1.48
CA VAL A 170 -14.91 4.26 2.50
C VAL A 170 -15.84 3.21 1.91
N ARG A 171 -16.38 3.47 0.70
CA ARG A 171 -17.24 2.52 0.00
C ARG A 171 -16.48 1.24 -0.36
N MET A 172 -15.30 1.38 -0.94
CA MET A 172 -14.44 0.26 -1.32
C MET A 172 -14.10 -0.59 -0.10
N THR A 173 -13.68 0.03 1.00
CA THR A 173 -13.34 -0.66 2.25
C THR A 173 -14.50 -1.49 2.77
N ARG A 174 -15.72 -0.93 2.81
CA ARG A 174 -16.93 -1.66 3.23
C ARG A 174 -17.24 -2.86 2.34
N LEU A 175 -17.18 -2.67 1.02
CA LEU A 175 -17.45 -3.74 0.06
C LEU A 175 -16.43 -4.87 0.18
N THR A 176 -15.15 -4.54 0.33
CA THR A 176 -14.08 -5.52 0.57
C THR A 176 -14.30 -6.26 1.88
N ALA A 177 -14.61 -5.57 2.97
CA ALA A 177 -14.88 -6.20 4.26
C ALA A 177 -16.09 -7.13 4.21
N TYR A 178 -17.19 -6.74 3.54
CA TYR A 178 -18.32 -7.65 3.32
C TYR A 178 -17.94 -8.87 2.47
N GLY A 179 -17.09 -8.68 1.46
CA GLY A 179 -16.51 -9.78 0.70
C GLY A 179 -15.79 -10.78 1.60
N GLN A 180 -14.87 -10.30 2.44
CA GLN A 180 -14.12 -11.14 3.38
C GLN A 180 -15.03 -11.84 4.40
N LEU A 181 -16.03 -11.13 4.93
CA LEU A 181 -17.01 -11.72 5.85
C LEU A 181 -17.83 -12.84 5.19
N MET A 182 -18.12 -12.73 3.90
CA MET A 182 -18.77 -13.80 3.16
C MET A 182 -17.82 -14.98 2.94
N ASP A 183 -16.55 -14.73 2.68
CA ASP A 183 -15.54 -15.77 2.46
C ASP A 183 -15.29 -16.60 3.72
N ILE A 184 -15.05 -15.95 4.86
CA ILE A 184 -14.79 -16.61 6.17
C ILE A 184 -15.98 -17.45 6.64
N ARG A 185 -17.21 -17.09 6.27
CA ARG A 185 -18.42 -17.77 6.73
C ARG A 185 -18.74 -19.05 5.96
N ASN A 186 -18.11 -19.28 4.82
CA ASN A 186 -18.36 -20.43 3.96
C ASN A 186 -17.41 -21.59 4.28
#